data_AF-A0A4R3KUD1-F1
#
_entry.id   AF-A0A4R3KUD1-F1
#
_cell.length_a   1.000
_cell.length_b   1.000
_cell.length_c   1.000
_cell.angle_alpha   90.00
_cell.angle_beta   90.00
_cell.angle_gamma   90.00
#
_symmetry.space_group_name_H-M   'P 1'
#
loop_
_entity.id
_entity.type
_entity.pdbx_description
1 polymer ?
#
loop_
_entity_poly.entity_id
_entity_poly.type
_entity_poly.pdbx_seq_one_letter_code
_entity_poly.pdbx_strand_id
1 'polypeptide(L)'
;MKRILSLTMVLVLVVLMGVPVMAKGETEDMECVPGELIVSIRGDICTVQSAEDIVDQHISAINEEDFIVKKSLLENFDDSEGLQLRSVDDFKETVIEEMGYVYLVEYPMNKYETQEEAIEALKEIIEDNGLEVAQIEPNYVVHAIEEVVEDEELQIYDIHNNQRWQYEMIKVPQAWTITPGSMSVKIAVVDTGIDYNHQSLRNYVDTRLGKNFTTSNSSDFMDRAGHGTHVAGTIASYGIVSGVMKQGTLIPVKVLGDNGSGSVYGIIEGILHAANVGADVINMSLGGGGYVQAFDNACQTAMSKGVIIVAASGNESASRISYPAAYDGVIAVGAVDSYGRRASFSNYGTGLDVMAPGVNVYSTVPGNRYQYMSGTSMASPHVAGVAGLMRSANRYLSVNNARSIIRRTAQYAGDSYYYGYGIVNAYEAVKAAAGL
;
A
#
# COMPACT_ATOMS: atom_id res chain seq x y z
N MET A 1 7.10 71.75 29.37
CA MET A 1 7.15 70.28 29.57
C MET A 1 5.89 69.71 28.91
N LYS A 2 5.91 69.33 27.63
CA LYS A 2 6.25 67.99 27.10
C LYS A 2 5.64 66.82 27.90
N ARG A 3 4.62 66.17 27.32
CA ARG A 3 4.37 64.70 27.16
C ARG A 3 2.86 64.50 26.93
N ILE A 4 2.41 64.56 25.68
CA ILE A 4 2.26 63.44 24.72
C ILE A 4 1.15 62.48 25.16
N LEU A 5 -0.04 62.73 24.60
CA LEU A 5 -1.16 61.80 24.54
C LEU A 5 -0.76 60.59 23.68
N SER A 6 -1.15 59.42 24.17
CA SER A 6 -1.12 58.14 23.46
C SER A 6 -1.95 58.20 22.19
N LEU A 7 -1.30 58.04 21.04
CA LEU A 7 -1.95 57.78 19.75
C LEU A 7 -1.45 56.40 19.28
N THR A 8 -2.30 55.39 19.45
CA THR A 8 -2.07 54.03 18.99
C THR A 8 -2.12 54.02 17.46
N MET A 9 -0.96 54.01 16.82
CA MET A 9 -0.83 53.85 15.37
C MET A 9 -0.95 52.35 15.05
N VAL A 10 -2.11 51.95 14.50
CA VAL A 10 -2.31 50.62 13.92
C VAL A 10 -1.55 50.59 12.60
N LEU A 11 -0.34 50.00 12.63
CA LEU A 11 0.43 49.68 11.45
C LEU A 11 -0.11 48.35 10.89
N VAL A 12 -0.92 48.42 9.83
CA VAL A 12 -1.31 47.26 9.03
C VAL A 12 -0.08 46.85 8.21
N LEU A 13 0.66 45.86 8.71
CA LEU A 13 1.74 45.22 7.97
C LEU A 13 1.10 44.11 7.10
N VAL A 14 0.83 44.43 5.84
CA VAL A 14 0.51 43.44 4.81
C VAL A 14 1.81 42.68 4.53
N VAL A 15 1.96 41.51 5.16
CA VAL A 15 3.00 40.56 4.78
C VAL A 15 2.46 39.78 3.59
N LEU A 16 2.85 40.20 2.38
CA LEU A 16 2.88 39.34 1.20
C LEU A 16 3.83 38.17 1.52
N MET A 17 3.30 37.06 2.03
CA MET A 17 4.01 35.79 1.97
C MET A 17 3.82 35.27 0.55
N GLY A 18 4.87 35.45 -0.25
CA GLY A 18 5.00 34.79 -1.53
C GLY A 18 4.86 33.28 -1.33
N VAL A 19 4.04 32.68 -2.19
CA VAL A 19 4.01 31.24 -2.41
C VAL A 19 5.46 30.82 -2.71
N PRO A 20 6.06 29.90 -1.94
CA PRO A 20 7.35 29.36 -2.33
C PRO A 20 7.12 28.53 -3.58
N VAL A 21 7.62 29.04 -4.71
CA VAL A 21 7.92 28.26 -5.90
C VAL A 21 8.86 27.14 -5.45
N MET A 22 8.29 25.96 -5.23
CA MET A 22 9.06 24.76 -4.99
C MET A 22 9.83 24.44 -6.25
N ALA A 23 11.15 24.36 -6.09
CA ALA A 23 12.10 24.07 -7.13
C ALA A 23 11.81 22.71 -7.76
N LYS A 24 11.81 22.68 -9.09
CA LYS A 24 11.89 21.50 -9.95
C LYS A 24 13.13 20.68 -9.51
N GLY A 25 12.91 19.69 -8.64
CA GLY A 25 13.93 18.76 -8.17
C GLY A 25 13.91 17.53 -9.06
N GLU A 26 14.95 17.43 -9.89
CA GLU A 26 15.49 16.26 -10.61
C GLU A 26 14.67 14.96 -10.49
N THR A 27 13.90 14.69 -11.54
CA THR A 27 13.37 13.37 -11.88
C THR A 27 14.55 12.44 -12.20
N GLU A 28 15.05 11.67 -11.22
CA GLU A 28 15.78 10.43 -11.51
C GLU A 28 14.85 9.56 -12.38
N ASP A 29 15.35 9.01 -13.51
CA ASP A 29 14.59 8.25 -14.53
C ASP A 29 13.66 7.19 -13.91
N MET A 30 12.40 7.56 -13.64
CA MET A 30 11.36 6.63 -13.18
C MET A 30 10.74 5.97 -14.40
N GLU A 31 10.74 4.63 -14.45
CA GLU A 31 10.20 3.87 -15.56
C GLU A 31 8.67 3.99 -15.63
N CYS A 32 8.15 4.53 -16.73
CA CYS A 32 6.71 4.60 -17.03
C CYS A 32 6.30 3.41 -17.91
N VAL A 33 5.03 2.99 -17.81
CA VAL A 33 4.41 2.14 -18.81
C VAL A 33 4.30 2.95 -20.12
N PRO A 34 4.95 2.55 -21.22
CA PRO A 34 4.98 3.36 -22.43
C PRO A 34 3.58 3.56 -23.03
N GLY A 35 3.22 4.82 -23.27
CA GLY A 35 1.96 5.18 -23.94
C GLY A 35 0.73 5.15 -23.04
N GLU A 36 0.87 5.12 -21.71
CA GLU A 36 -0.27 5.10 -20.79
C GLU A 36 -0.27 6.29 -19.80
N LEU A 37 -1.45 6.87 -19.60
CA LEU A 37 -1.74 7.92 -18.62
C LEU A 37 -2.90 7.52 -17.71
N ILE A 38 -2.83 7.96 -16.45
CA ILE A 38 -3.95 7.90 -15.50
C ILE A 38 -4.64 9.26 -15.53
N VAL A 39 -5.95 9.27 -15.81
CA VAL A 39 -6.78 10.48 -15.88
C VAL A 39 -7.83 10.44 -14.78
N SER A 40 -7.98 11.51 -14.01
CA SER A 40 -9.09 11.74 -13.09
C SER A 40 -9.92 12.93 -13.55
N ILE A 41 -11.23 12.69 -13.73
CA ILE A 41 -12.22 13.71 -14.08
C ILE A 41 -13.12 13.94 -12.86
N ARG A 42 -13.38 15.21 -12.51
CA ARG A 42 -14.28 15.51 -11.38
C ARG A 42 -15.68 14.99 -11.65
N GLY A 43 -16.27 14.38 -10.63
CA GLY A 43 -17.64 13.89 -10.65
C GLY A 43 -18.53 14.63 -9.66
N ASP A 44 -19.76 14.92 -10.07
CA ASP A 44 -20.84 15.26 -9.13
C ASP A 44 -21.45 13.97 -8.56
N ILE A 45 -21.98 14.03 -7.33
CA ILE A 45 -22.62 12.89 -6.67
C ILE A 45 -23.87 12.48 -7.44
N CYS A 46 -23.85 11.27 -8.00
CA CYS A 46 -24.88 10.74 -8.88
C CYS A 46 -25.28 9.31 -8.46
N THR A 47 -26.56 8.94 -8.66
CA THR A 47 -27.02 7.56 -8.48
C THR A 47 -26.24 6.59 -9.38
N VAL A 48 -26.16 5.30 -9.03
CA VAL A 48 -25.40 4.29 -9.82
C VAL A 48 -25.76 4.26 -11.30
N GLN A 49 -27.06 4.37 -11.62
CA GLN A 49 -27.55 4.43 -13.01
C GLN A 49 -27.00 5.66 -13.76
N SER A 50 -26.92 6.82 -13.09
CA SER A 50 -26.27 8.00 -13.66
C SER A 50 -24.74 7.90 -13.69
N ALA A 51 -24.11 7.07 -12.85
CA ALA A 51 -22.66 6.90 -12.87
C ALA A 51 -22.18 6.09 -14.08
N GLU A 52 -22.93 5.07 -14.51
CA GLU A 52 -22.67 4.36 -15.77
C GLU A 52 -22.84 5.27 -16.99
N ASP A 53 -23.94 6.05 -17.04
CA ASP A 53 -24.17 7.03 -18.12
C ASP A 53 -23.04 8.09 -18.19
N ILE A 54 -22.53 8.55 -17.03
CA ILE A 54 -21.40 9.48 -16.95
C ILE A 54 -20.09 8.81 -17.43
N VAL A 55 -19.86 7.55 -17.07
CA VAL A 55 -18.69 6.80 -17.54
C VAL A 55 -18.71 6.68 -19.06
N ASP A 56 -19.85 6.36 -19.67
CA ASP A 56 -20.00 6.29 -21.13
C ASP A 56 -19.77 7.65 -21.80
N GLN A 57 -20.24 8.74 -21.17
CA GLN A 57 -19.99 10.11 -21.65
C GLN A 57 -18.50 10.46 -21.60
N HIS A 58 -17.82 10.17 -20.49
CA HIS A 58 -16.39 10.42 -20.34
C HIS A 58 -15.57 9.59 -21.33
N ILE A 59 -15.89 8.29 -21.48
CA ILE A 59 -15.23 7.42 -22.45
C ILE A 59 -15.38 7.98 -23.86
N SER A 60 -16.56 8.47 -24.22
CA SER A 60 -16.80 9.07 -25.54
C SER A 60 -16.02 10.37 -25.75
N ALA A 61 -15.87 11.19 -24.70
CA ALA A 61 -15.11 12.43 -24.75
C ALA A 61 -13.59 12.20 -24.80
N ILE A 62 -13.09 11.17 -24.10
CA ILE A 62 -11.66 10.82 -24.10
C ILE A 62 -11.26 10.05 -25.35
N ASN A 63 -12.14 9.21 -25.90
CA ASN A 63 -11.91 8.44 -27.14
C ASN A 63 -12.00 9.35 -28.38
N GLU A 64 -11.26 10.45 -28.35
CA GLU A 64 -11.13 11.40 -29.43
C GLU A 64 -9.67 11.46 -29.91
N GLU A 65 -9.51 11.65 -31.22
CA GLU A 65 -8.22 11.68 -31.90
C GLU A 65 -7.33 10.44 -31.66
N ASP A 66 -6.30 10.59 -30.84
CA ASP A 66 -5.22 9.63 -30.63
C ASP A 66 -5.33 8.92 -29.27
N PHE A 67 -6.30 9.28 -28.42
CA PHE A 67 -6.44 8.74 -27.07
C PHE A 67 -7.53 7.66 -27.00
N ILE A 68 -7.27 6.61 -26.23
CA ILE A 68 -8.20 5.49 -26.05
C ILE A 68 -8.29 5.11 -24.57
N VAL A 69 -9.48 5.17 -23.98
CA VAL A 69 -9.76 4.61 -22.66
C VAL A 69 -9.65 3.10 -22.71
N LYS A 70 -8.72 2.56 -21.92
CA LYS A 70 -8.47 1.12 -21.78
C LYS A 70 -9.33 0.50 -20.70
N LYS A 71 -9.51 1.23 -19.60
CA LYS A 71 -10.22 0.79 -18.40
C LYS A 71 -10.80 1.98 -17.65
N SER A 72 -11.94 1.76 -17.02
CA SER A 72 -12.49 2.63 -15.98
C SER A 72 -12.33 1.95 -14.62
N LEU A 73 -11.92 2.71 -13.61
CA LEU A 73 -11.75 2.20 -12.24
C LEU A 73 -13.06 1.64 -11.68
N LEU A 74 -14.21 2.18 -12.10
CA LEU A 74 -15.53 1.81 -11.59
C LEU A 74 -16.04 0.45 -12.11
N GLU A 75 -15.58 0.01 -13.30
CA GLU A 75 -15.98 -1.27 -13.90
C GLU A 75 -15.62 -2.47 -13.01
N ASN A 76 -14.57 -2.35 -12.19
CA ASN A 76 -14.11 -3.43 -11.33
C ASN A 76 -15.03 -3.76 -10.15
N PHE A 77 -15.97 -2.88 -9.82
CA PHE A 77 -16.86 -3.04 -8.66
C PHE A 77 -18.16 -3.78 -9.01
N ASP A 78 -18.51 -3.92 -10.30
CA ASP A 78 -19.74 -4.59 -10.74
C ASP A 78 -19.68 -6.13 -10.69
N ASP A 79 -18.48 -6.71 -10.70
CA ASP A 79 -18.28 -8.17 -10.66
C ASP A 79 -18.42 -8.79 -9.25
N SER A 80 -18.88 -8.02 -8.26
CA SER A 80 -19.06 -8.54 -6.89
C SER A 80 -20.38 -9.31 -6.76
N GLU A 81 -20.46 -10.49 -7.39
CA GLU A 81 -21.55 -11.45 -7.14
C GLU A 81 -21.58 -11.84 -5.65
N GLY A 82 -22.38 -11.14 -4.85
CA GLY A 82 -22.80 -11.59 -3.52
C GLY A 82 -22.55 -10.65 -2.33
N LEU A 83 -21.97 -9.46 -2.50
CA LEU A 83 -21.99 -8.42 -1.45
C LEU A 83 -23.23 -7.52 -1.61
N GLN A 84 -23.83 -7.12 -0.49
CA GLN A 84 -25.10 -6.39 -0.49
C GLN A 84 -25.00 -5.14 -1.38
N LEU A 85 -25.78 -5.09 -2.47
CA LEU A 85 -25.79 -3.99 -3.46
C LEU A 85 -25.59 -2.59 -2.86
N ARG A 86 -26.26 -2.29 -1.73
CA ARG A 86 -26.12 -1.01 -1.02
C ARG A 86 -24.71 -0.66 -0.56
N SER A 87 -23.90 -1.63 -0.09
CA SER A 87 -22.53 -1.34 0.36
C SER A 87 -21.58 -1.10 -0.80
N VAL A 88 -21.88 -1.65 -1.98
CA VAL A 88 -21.12 -1.43 -3.21
C VAL A 88 -21.44 -0.04 -3.75
N ASP A 89 -22.72 0.36 -3.71
CA ASP A 89 -23.17 1.70 -4.11
C ASP A 89 -22.51 2.78 -3.23
N ASP A 90 -22.55 2.62 -1.89
CA ASP A 90 -21.89 3.54 -0.95
C ASP A 90 -20.36 3.59 -1.16
N PHE A 91 -19.74 2.51 -1.64
CA PHE A 91 -18.31 2.47 -1.93
C PHE A 91 -17.96 3.19 -3.24
N LYS A 92 -18.72 2.94 -4.31
CA LYS A 92 -18.60 3.67 -5.58
C LYS A 92 -18.75 5.17 -5.37
N GLU A 93 -19.74 5.59 -4.57
CA GLU A 93 -19.92 7.01 -4.21
C GLU A 93 -18.69 7.58 -3.50
N THR A 94 -18.12 6.87 -2.51
CA THR A 94 -16.89 7.33 -1.83
C THR A 94 -15.71 7.45 -2.81
N VAL A 95 -15.55 6.49 -3.73
CA VAL A 95 -14.48 6.54 -4.74
C VAL A 95 -14.66 7.75 -5.66
N ILE A 96 -15.88 8.04 -6.11
CA ILE A 96 -16.15 9.21 -6.96
C ILE A 96 -15.90 10.51 -6.19
N GLU A 97 -16.30 10.60 -4.93
CA GLU A 97 -16.09 11.79 -4.08
C GLU A 97 -14.60 12.07 -3.85
N GLU A 98 -13.80 11.05 -3.55
CA GLU A 98 -12.39 11.21 -3.17
C GLU A 98 -11.44 11.21 -4.37
N MET A 99 -11.77 10.47 -5.44
CA MET A 99 -10.89 10.22 -6.58
C MET A 99 -11.40 10.78 -7.90
N GLY A 100 -12.68 11.18 -7.99
CA GLY A 100 -13.35 11.43 -9.25
C GLY A 100 -13.54 10.15 -10.08
N TYR A 101 -13.85 10.32 -11.35
CA TYR A 101 -13.88 9.24 -12.32
C TYR A 101 -12.47 9.02 -12.87
N VAL A 102 -11.86 7.89 -12.50
CA VAL A 102 -10.47 7.56 -12.85
C VAL A 102 -10.40 6.56 -14.00
N TYR A 103 -9.59 6.88 -15.01
CA TYR A 103 -9.43 6.12 -16.24
C TYR A 103 -7.95 5.82 -16.52
N LEU A 104 -7.69 4.68 -17.15
CA LEU A 104 -6.43 4.39 -17.83
C LEU A 104 -6.59 4.70 -19.31
N VAL A 105 -5.77 5.62 -19.83
CA VAL A 105 -5.84 6.10 -21.22
C VAL A 105 -4.56 5.75 -21.95
N GLU A 106 -4.67 5.11 -23.11
CA GLU A 106 -3.55 4.80 -24.00
C GLU A 106 -3.41 5.87 -25.09
N TYR A 107 -2.18 6.18 -25.48
CA TYR A 107 -1.85 7.10 -26.57
C TYR A 107 -0.64 6.61 -27.40
N PRO A 108 -0.58 6.95 -28.70
CA PRO A 108 0.50 6.53 -29.58
C PRO A 108 1.80 7.30 -29.31
N MET A 109 2.83 6.60 -28.84
CA MET A 109 4.15 7.16 -28.50
C MET A 109 4.88 7.85 -29.64
N ASN A 110 4.49 7.63 -30.90
CA ASN A 110 5.12 8.27 -32.07
C ASN A 110 4.47 9.61 -32.47
N LYS A 111 3.37 10.02 -31.81
CA LYS A 111 2.67 11.27 -32.08
C LYS A 111 3.16 12.44 -31.24
N TYR A 112 3.69 12.17 -30.05
CA TYR A 112 4.10 13.18 -29.07
C TYR A 112 5.59 13.04 -28.77
N GLU A 113 6.32 14.15 -28.74
CA GLU A 113 7.77 14.16 -28.48
C GLU A 113 8.08 13.91 -26.99
N THR A 114 7.19 14.33 -26.09
CA THR A 114 7.34 14.19 -24.64
C THR A 114 6.06 13.72 -23.97
N GLN A 115 6.18 13.12 -22.79
CA GLN A 115 5.01 12.70 -22.00
C GLN A 115 4.20 13.90 -21.53
N GLU A 116 4.83 15.03 -21.23
CA GLU A 116 4.16 16.29 -20.90
C GLU A 116 3.32 16.82 -22.07
N GLU A 117 3.76 16.64 -23.32
CA GLU A 117 2.99 17.04 -24.50
C GLU A 117 1.72 16.19 -24.67
N ALA A 118 1.82 14.88 -24.43
CA ALA A 118 0.65 13.99 -24.44
C ALA A 118 -0.34 14.35 -23.31
N ILE A 119 0.16 14.72 -22.13
CA ILE A 119 -0.67 15.16 -21.00
C ILE A 119 -1.44 16.45 -21.35
N GLU A 120 -0.78 17.45 -21.93
CA GLU A 120 -1.42 18.72 -22.27
C GLU A 120 -2.47 18.53 -23.39
N ALA A 121 -2.16 17.73 -24.41
CA ALA A 121 -3.11 17.42 -25.49
C ALA A 121 -4.36 16.70 -24.96
N LEU A 122 -4.19 15.72 -24.08
CA LEU A 122 -5.32 15.01 -23.48
C LEU A 122 -6.17 15.94 -22.59
N LYS A 123 -5.52 16.86 -21.88
CA LYS A 123 -6.22 17.85 -21.05
C LYS A 123 -7.09 18.77 -21.90
N GLU A 124 -6.57 19.30 -23.01
CA GLU A 124 -7.33 20.15 -23.94
C GLU A 124 -8.56 19.41 -24.49
N ILE A 125 -8.40 18.15 -24.93
CA ILE A 125 -9.52 17.33 -25.43
C ILE A 125 -10.63 17.18 -24.37
N ILE A 126 -10.26 16.89 -23.12
CA ILE A 126 -11.24 16.69 -22.04
C ILE A 126 -11.97 18.01 -21.71
N GLU A 127 -11.23 19.12 -21.62
CA GLU A 127 -11.79 20.44 -21.30
C GLU A 127 -12.68 20.99 -22.44
N ASP A 128 -12.31 20.76 -23.70
CA ASP A 128 -13.11 21.16 -24.88
C ASP A 128 -14.44 20.40 -24.97
N ASN A 129 -14.47 19.17 -24.45
CA ASN A 129 -15.69 18.38 -24.28
C ASN A 129 -16.51 18.79 -23.04
N GLY A 130 -16.10 19.84 -22.33
CA GLY A 130 -16.85 20.44 -21.21
C GLY A 130 -16.71 19.68 -19.89
N LEU A 131 -15.69 18.83 -19.75
CA LEU A 131 -15.40 18.07 -18.55
C LEU A 131 -14.30 18.76 -17.73
N GLU A 132 -14.38 18.68 -16.40
CA GLU A 132 -13.37 19.28 -15.51
C GLU A 132 -12.32 18.23 -15.13
N VAL A 133 -11.10 18.40 -15.66
CA VAL A 133 -9.95 17.55 -15.31
C VAL A 133 -9.55 17.83 -13.86
N ALA A 134 -9.58 16.79 -13.03
CA ALA A 134 -8.97 16.86 -11.71
C ALA A 134 -7.45 16.68 -11.82
N GLN A 135 -7.00 15.66 -12.55
CA GLN A 135 -5.58 15.37 -12.74
C GLN A 135 -5.29 14.44 -13.92
N ILE A 136 -4.09 14.55 -14.50
CA ILE A 136 -3.53 13.60 -15.48
C ILE A 136 -2.09 13.31 -15.07
N GLU A 137 -1.74 12.03 -14.92
CA GLU A 137 -0.43 11.59 -14.41
C GLU A 137 0.14 10.40 -15.22
N PRO A 138 1.48 10.25 -15.30
CA PRO A 138 2.12 9.05 -15.81
C PRO A 138 1.71 7.75 -15.08
N ASN A 139 1.53 6.65 -15.83
CA ASN A 139 1.39 5.32 -15.23
C ASN A 139 2.77 4.70 -14.96
N TYR A 140 3.30 4.81 -13.74
CA TYR A 140 4.63 4.27 -13.40
C TYR A 140 4.67 2.74 -13.22
N VAL A 141 5.85 2.15 -13.43
CA VAL A 141 6.17 0.76 -13.07
C VAL A 141 6.69 0.69 -11.64
N VAL A 142 6.21 -0.30 -10.89
CA VAL A 142 6.56 -0.58 -9.49
C VAL A 142 7.02 -2.03 -9.39
N HIS A 143 7.96 -2.31 -8.47
CA HIS A 143 8.58 -3.62 -8.32
C HIS A 143 8.40 -4.19 -6.90
N ALA A 144 8.44 -5.52 -6.80
CA ALA A 144 8.74 -6.23 -5.56
C ALA A 144 10.19 -5.95 -5.16
N ILE A 145 10.46 -5.68 -3.88
CA ILE A 145 11.77 -5.21 -3.41
C ILE A 145 12.48 -6.28 -2.57
N GLU A 146 13.30 -7.15 -3.18
CA GLU A 146 14.00 -8.23 -2.46
C GLU A 146 15.40 -8.58 -2.99
N GLU A 147 16.20 -9.22 -2.13
CA GLU A 147 17.40 -9.99 -2.46
C GLU A 147 17.22 -11.44 -1.97
N VAL A 148 17.47 -12.41 -2.85
CA VAL A 148 17.21 -13.83 -2.65
C VAL A 148 18.47 -14.55 -2.16
N VAL A 149 18.38 -15.33 -1.08
CA VAL A 149 19.48 -16.17 -0.55
C VAL A 149 18.99 -17.63 -0.46
N GLU A 150 19.75 -18.58 -1.02
CA GLU A 150 19.42 -20.03 -0.99
C GLU A 150 20.18 -20.77 0.12
N ASP A 151 19.48 -21.51 1.01
CA ASP A 151 19.98 -22.73 1.67
C ASP A 151 18.93 -23.52 2.50
N GLU A 152 19.25 -24.80 2.76
CA GLU A 152 18.38 -25.98 3.05
C GLU A 152 17.87 -26.29 4.50
N GLU A 153 16.82 -27.14 4.51
CA GLU A 153 16.22 -28.11 5.47
C GLU A 153 15.81 -27.78 6.93
N LEU A 154 14.66 -28.36 7.33
CA LEU A 154 13.75 -27.87 8.38
C LEU A 154 13.34 -28.92 9.42
N GLN A 155 13.18 -28.47 10.68
CA GLN A 155 12.59 -29.23 11.80
C GLN A 155 11.49 -28.43 12.52
N ILE A 156 10.38 -29.11 12.83
CA ILE A 156 9.15 -28.54 13.39
C ILE A 156 9.29 -28.27 14.91
N TYR A 157 9.17 -27.01 15.32
CA TYR A 157 8.93 -26.57 16.70
C TYR A 157 7.90 -25.42 16.69
N ASP A 158 7.28 -25.12 17.84
CA ASP A 158 6.23 -24.09 18.04
C ASP A 158 6.56 -22.68 17.47
N ILE A 159 7.84 -22.44 17.18
CA ILE A 159 8.39 -21.44 16.25
C ILE A 159 9.55 -22.14 15.54
N HIS A 160 9.61 -22.06 14.22
CA HIS A 160 10.73 -22.64 13.48
C HIS A 160 12.05 -21.97 13.92
N ASN A 161 13.12 -22.74 14.12
CA ASN A 161 14.39 -22.20 14.64
C ASN A 161 14.92 -21.03 13.78
N ASN A 162 14.77 -21.12 12.46
CA ASN A 162 15.17 -20.07 11.51
C ASN A 162 14.33 -18.79 11.61
N GLN A 163 13.13 -18.86 12.20
CA GLN A 163 12.23 -17.73 12.46
C GLN A 163 12.29 -17.22 13.91
N ARG A 164 13.07 -17.88 14.77
CA ARG A 164 13.05 -17.57 16.20
C ARG A 164 13.51 -16.14 16.49
N TRP A 165 14.61 -15.73 15.86
CA TRP A 165 15.21 -14.42 16.09
C TRP A 165 14.25 -13.28 15.68
N GLN A 166 13.58 -13.40 14.51
CA GLN A 166 12.67 -12.38 14.00
C GLN A 166 11.48 -12.18 14.95
N TYR A 167 10.93 -13.26 15.50
CA TYR A 167 9.76 -13.20 16.38
C TYR A 167 10.12 -12.83 17.83
N GLU A 168 11.26 -13.26 18.34
CA GLU A 168 11.76 -12.85 19.66
C GLU A 168 12.18 -11.37 19.69
N MET A 169 12.72 -10.85 18.59
CA MET A 169 13.08 -9.43 18.44
C MET A 169 11.86 -8.53 18.61
N ILE A 170 10.77 -8.84 17.91
CA ILE A 170 9.53 -8.03 17.95
C ILE A 170 8.52 -8.51 18.99
N LYS A 171 8.89 -9.45 19.87
CA LYS A 171 8.05 -9.94 20.99
C LYS A 171 6.72 -10.59 20.56
N VAL A 172 6.67 -11.26 19.41
CA VAL A 172 5.48 -11.99 18.96
C VAL A 172 5.06 -13.09 19.95
N PRO A 173 5.97 -13.93 20.51
CA PRO A 173 5.55 -15.01 21.40
C PRO A 173 4.80 -14.51 22.64
N GLN A 174 5.20 -13.35 23.15
CA GLN A 174 4.51 -12.67 24.25
C GLN A 174 3.15 -12.11 23.79
N ALA A 175 3.06 -11.54 22.58
CA ALA A 175 1.79 -11.08 22.01
C ALA A 175 0.76 -12.22 21.88
N TRP A 176 1.20 -13.42 21.53
CA TRP A 176 0.34 -14.61 21.46
C TRP A 176 -0.29 -15.03 22.80
N THR A 177 0.29 -14.62 23.93
CA THR A 177 -0.34 -14.82 25.25
C THR A 177 -1.58 -13.96 25.46
N ILE A 178 -1.72 -12.87 24.70
CA ILE A 178 -2.91 -12.02 24.67
C ILE A 178 -3.87 -12.53 23.59
N THR A 179 -3.37 -12.67 22.35
CA THR A 179 -4.14 -13.24 21.24
C THR A 179 -3.22 -13.88 20.20
N PRO A 180 -3.52 -15.10 19.71
CA PRO A 180 -2.84 -15.69 18.57
C PRO A 180 -3.24 -15.06 17.22
N GLY A 181 -4.19 -14.13 17.22
CA GLY A 181 -4.88 -13.62 16.04
C GLY A 181 -6.33 -14.13 15.96
N SER A 182 -7.00 -13.87 14.85
CA SER A 182 -8.36 -14.36 14.56
C SER A 182 -8.58 -14.53 13.07
N MET A 183 -9.22 -15.64 12.67
CA MET A 183 -9.68 -15.84 11.28
C MET A 183 -10.75 -14.83 10.83
N SER A 184 -11.27 -14.00 11.73
CA SER A 184 -12.15 -12.89 11.36
C SER A 184 -11.41 -11.63 10.91
N VAL A 185 -10.09 -11.56 11.15
CA VAL A 185 -9.25 -10.43 10.74
C VAL A 185 -8.65 -10.74 9.38
N LYS A 186 -8.90 -9.85 8.42
CA LYS A 186 -8.51 -10.02 7.02
C LYS A 186 -7.30 -9.15 6.69
N ILE A 187 -6.29 -9.73 6.06
CA ILE A 187 -5.07 -9.06 5.64
C ILE A 187 -4.90 -9.25 4.14
N ALA A 188 -5.01 -8.16 3.39
CA ALA A 188 -4.73 -8.19 1.96
C ALA A 188 -3.22 -8.08 1.71
N VAL A 189 -2.73 -9.02 0.91
CA VAL A 189 -1.35 -9.05 0.43
C VAL A 189 -1.39 -8.54 -1.01
N VAL A 190 -1.09 -7.24 -1.17
CA VAL A 190 -1.08 -6.52 -2.44
C VAL A 190 0.31 -6.69 -3.05
N ASP A 191 0.49 -7.73 -3.87
CA ASP A 191 1.82 -8.28 -4.22
C ASP A 191 1.79 -9.14 -5.51
N THR A 192 2.70 -10.12 -5.69
CA THR A 192 2.78 -11.05 -6.83
C THR A 192 1.75 -12.18 -6.81
N GLY A 193 0.79 -12.15 -5.89
CA GLY A 193 -0.16 -13.23 -5.62
C GLY A 193 0.24 -14.07 -4.41
N ILE A 194 -0.47 -15.18 -4.17
CA ILE A 194 -0.12 -16.14 -3.12
C ILE A 194 -0.27 -17.57 -3.68
N ASP A 195 0.71 -18.46 -3.41
CA ASP A 195 0.51 -19.90 -3.55
C ASP A 195 -0.48 -20.40 -2.49
N TYR A 196 -1.76 -20.28 -2.80
CA TYR A 196 -2.86 -20.69 -1.93
C TYR A 196 -2.98 -22.21 -1.76
N ASN A 197 -2.19 -23.02 -2.48
CA ASN A 197 -2.09 -24.46 -2.27
C ASN A 197 -0.97 -24.83 -1.29
N HIS A 198 -0.10 -23.88 -0.94
CA HIS A 198 1.00 -24.09 -0.01
C HIS A 198 0.49 -24.62 1.33
N GLN A 199 1.07 -25.71 1.84
CA GLN A 199 0.59 -26.44 3.01
C GLN A 199 0.48 -25.57 4.27
N SER A 200 1.38 -24.59 4.42
CA SER A 200 1.39 -23.66 5.55
C SER A 200 0.48 -22.43 5.38
N LEU A 201 -0.13 -22.25 4.20
CA LEU A 201 -0.97 -21.08 3.86
C LEU A 201 -2.41 -21.44 3.45
N ARG A 202 -2.66 -22.62 2.89
CA ARG A 202 -3.96 -22.99 2.28
C ARG A 202 -5.20 -22.85 3.18
N ASN A 203 -5.00 -22.86 4.50
CA ASN A 203 -6.08 -22.68 5.48
C ASN A 203 -6.27 -21.22 5.92
N TYR A 204 -5.36 -20.33 5.49
CA TYR A 204 -5.34 -18.91 5.79
C TYR A 204 -5.81 -18.08 4.60
N VAL A 205 -5.58 -18.55 3.37
CA VAL A 205 -5.94 -17.81 2.15
C VAL A 205 -7.41 -17.98 1.81
N ASP A 206 -8.16 -16.87 1.74
CA ASP A 206 -9.54 -16.87 1.22
C ASP A 206 -9.54 -16.50 -0.27
N THR A 207 -9.54 -17.51 -1.12
CA THR A 207 -9.50 -17.36 -2.58
C THR A 207 -10.77 -16.73 -3.15
N ARG A 208 -11.88 -16.66 -2.40
CA ARG A 208 -13.12 -16.00 -2.84
C ARG A 208 -13.02 -14.48 -2.82
N LEU A 209 -12.05 -13.95 -2.07
CA LEU A 209 -11.80 -12.50 -1.96
C LEU A 209 -10.63 -12.06 -2.83
N GLY A 210 -9.91 -13.00 -3.45
CA GLY A 210 -8.73 -12.74 -4.26
C GLY A 210 -9.06 -12.15 -5.63
N LYS A 211 -8.14 -11.33 -6.17
CA LYS A 211 -8.26 -10.76 -7.52
C LYS A 211 -6.88 -10.45 -8.10
N ASN A 212 -6.75 -10.59 -9.41
CA ASN A 212 -5.56 -10.25 -10.20
C ASN A 212 -5.81 -9.00 -11.05
N PHE A 213 -4.88 -8.06 -11.01
CA PHE A 213 -4.91 -6.78 -11.74
C PHE A 213 -3.77 -6.65 -12.75
N THR A 214 -2.95 -7.69 -12.94
CA THR A 214 -1.79 -7.66 -13.86
C THR A 214 -2.13 -8.16 -15.26
N THR A 215 -3.26 -8.85 -15.42
CA THR A 215 -3.72 -9.42 -16.69
C THR A 215 -5.24 -9.29 -16.81
N SER A 216 -5.80 -9.65 -17.96
CA SER A 216 -7.25 -9.75 -18.13
C SER A 216 -7.89 -10.93 -17.37
N ASN A 217 -7.12 -11.92 -16.92
CA ASN A 217 -7.64 -13.01 -16.11
C ASN A 217 -7.61 -12.64 -14.62
N SER A 218 -8.68 -11.99 -14.17
CA SER A 218 -8.83 -11.51 -12.79
C SER A 218 -8.87 -12.62 -11.73
N SER A 219 -9.12 -13.87 -12.13
CA SER A 219 -9.16 -15.03 -11.23
C SER A 219 -7.79 -15.70 -11.01
N ASP A 220 -6.76 -15.34 -11.79
CA ASP A 220 -5.43 -15.93 -11.68
C ASP A 220 -4.50 -15.14 -10.75
N PHE A 221 -4.73 -15.26 -9.44
CA PHE A 221 -3.87 -14.66 -8.40
C PHE A 221 -2.87 -15.65 -7.80
N MET A 222 -2.57 -16.74 -8.52
CA MET A 222 -1.52 -17.69 -8.15
C MET A 222 -0.16 -17.02 -8.25
N ASP A 223 0.68 -17.25 -7.24
CA ASP A 223 2.04 -16.71 -7.24
C ASP A 223 3.00 -17.63 -8.00
N ARG A 224 3.71 -17.03 -8.96
CA ARG A 224 4.77 -17.69 -9.73
C ARG A 224 6.12 -16.99 -9.60
N ALA A 225 6.14 -15.78 -9.02
CA ALA A 225 7.36 -15.03 -8.75
C ALA A 225 7.96 -15.45 -7.39
N GLY A 226 7.09 -15.61 -6.38
CA GLY A 226 7.43 -16.15 -5.07
C GLY A 226 7.45 -15.13 -3.92
N HIS A 227 7.64 -13.85 -4.23
CA HIS A 227 7.70 -12.76 -3.26
C HIS A 227 6.41 -12.64 -2.44
N GLY A 228 5.24 -12.59 -3.08
CA GLY A 228 3.95 -12.49 -2.40
C GLY A 228 3.64 -13.67 -1.48
N THR A 229 4.04 -14.89 -1.86
CA THR A 229 3.96 -16.07 -0.99
C THR A 229 4.87 -15.95 0.24
N HIS A 230 6.05 -15.34 0.10
CA HIS A 230 6.99 -15.11 1.21
C HIS A 230 6.46 -14.08 2.20
N VAL A 231 5.95 -12.98 1.68
CA VAL A 231 5.26 -11.93 2.43
C VAL A 231 4.06 -12.49 3.18
N ALA A 232 3.20 -13.25 2.50
CA ALA A 232 2.03 -13.90 3.08
C ALA A 232 2.37 -14.81 4.26
N GLY A 233 3.40 -15.66 4.12
CA GLY A 233 3.84 -16.55 5.19
C GLY A 233 4.40 -15.85 6.41
N THR A 234 5.00 -14.67 6.23
CA THR A 234 5.48 -13.85 7.34
C THR A 234 4.30 -13.25 8.12
N ILE A 235 3.22 -12.86 7.44
CA ILE A 235 2.00 -12.33 8.07
C ILE A 235 1.27 -13.43 8.83
N ALA A 236 0.85 -14.49 8.13
CA ALA A 236 0.04 -15.57 8.69
C ALA A 236 0.34 -16.91 8.02
N SER A 237 0.86 -17.84 8.82
CA SER A 237 1.08 -19.22 8.40
C SER A 237 1.11 -20.14 9.61
N TYR A 238 0.94 -21.44 9.38
CA TYR A 238 1.14 -22.44 10.42
C TYR A 238 1.59 -23.77 9.81
N GLY A 239 2.44 -24.50 10.53
CA GLY A 239 3.02 -25.76 10.09
C GLY A 239 4.52 -25.73 10.27
N ILE A 240 5.27 -25.93 9.18
CA ILE A 240 6.74 -25.92 9.21
C ILE A 240 7.27 -24.53 9.60
N VAL A 241 6.56 -23.48 9.19
CA VAL A 241 6.81 -22.10 9.59
C VAL A 241 5.56 -21.51 10.23
N SER A 242 5.74 -20.55 11.12
CA SER A 242 4.65 -19.76 11.70
C SER A 242 4.74 -18.33 11.17
N GLY A 243 3.60 -17.69 10.92
CA GLY A 243 3.55 -16.24 10.68
C GLY A 243 3.46 -15.47 11.99
N VAL A 244 3.48 -14.14 11.94
CA VAL A 244 3.22 -13.29 13.11
C VAL A 244 1.81 -13.57 13.68
N MET A 245 0.83 -13.82 12.82
CA MET A 245 -0.50 -14.28 13.19
C MET A 245 -0.61 -15.81 13.06
N LYS A 246 -0.92 -16.49 14.16
CA LYS A 246 -1.27 -17.92 14.14
C LYS A 246 -2.69 -18.15 13.62
N GLN A 247 -3.52 -17.12 13.62
CA GLN A 247 -4.87 -17.12 13.06
C GLN A 247 -5.11 -15.79 12.35
N GLY A 248 -5.52 -15.83 11.09
CA GLY A 248 -5.75 -14.66 10.24
C GLY A 248 -6.23 -15.10 8.87
N THR A 249 -6.99 -14.27 8.18
CA THR A 249 -7.37 -14.53 6.78
C THR A 249 -6.51 -13.70 5.86
N LEU A 250 -5.81 -14.34 4.93
CA LEU A 250 -5.04 -13.69 3.87
C LEU A 250 -5.89 -13.54 2.61
N ILE A 251 -5.85 -12.37 1.98
CA ILE A 251 -6.50 -12.09 0.70
C ILE A 251 -5.40 -11.92 -0.35
N PRO A 252 -5.36 -12.76 -1.40
CA PRO A 252 -4.37 -12.63 -2.46
C PRO A 252 -4.81 -11.53 -3.44
N VAL A 253 -4.11 -10.40 -3.45
CA VAL A 253 -4.37 -9.28 -4.36
C VAL A 253 -3.16 -9.13 -5.27
N LYS A 254 -3.22 -9.76 -6.45
CA LYS A 254 -2.09 -9.79 -7.37
C LYS A 254 -2.04 -8.51 -8.19
N VAL A 255 -1.08 -7.65 -7.91
CA VAL A 255 -0.83 -6.38 -8.62
C VAL A 255 0.54 -6.34 -9.27
N LEU A 256 1.42 -7.29 -8.93
CA LEU A 256 2.71 -7.52 -9.58
C LEU A 256 2.66 -8.82 -10.38
N GLY A 257 3.11 -8.78 -11.63
CA GLY A 257 3.13 -9.91 -12.54
C GLY A 257 4.13 -10.99 -12.13
N ASP A 258 4.24 -12.04 -12.95
CA ASP A 258 5.18 -13.15 -12.70
C ASP A 258 6.66 -12.73 -12.84
N ASN A 259 6.92 -11.52 -13.35
CA ASN A 259 8.23 -10.87 -13.39
C ASN A 259 8.52 -9.99 -12.15
N GLY A 260 7.61 -9.91 -11.18
CA GLY A 260 7.78 -9.07 -9.98
C GLY A 260 7.48 -7.58 -10.18
N SER A 261 6.92 -7.18 -11.33
CA SER A 261 6.62 -5.78 -11.65
C SER A 261 5.13 -5.57 -11.91
N GLY A 262 4.62 -4.38 -11.64
CA GLY A 262 3.24 -4.00 -11.88
C GLY A 262 3.09 -2.49 -12.14
N SER A 263 1.92 -2.08 -12.63
CA SER A 263 1.62 -0.68 -12.86
C SER A 263 1.02 -0.02 -11.63
N VAL A 264 1.24 1.29 -11.44
CA VAL A 264 0.58 2.07 -10.37
C VAL A 264 -0.95 1.96 -10.49
N TYR A 265 -1.50 1.98 -11.71
CA TYR A 265 -2.93 1.77 -11.92
C TYR A 265 -3.43 0.42 -11.38
N GLY A 266 -2.72 -0.68 -11.66
CA GLY A 266 -3.08 -2.00 -11.11
C GLY A 266 -2.97 -2.07 -9.58
N ILE A 267 -2.03 -1.33 -8.99
CA ILE A 267 -1.90 -1.20 -7.53
C ILE A 267 -3.07 -0.43 -6.92
N ILE A 268 -3.49 0.68 -7.56
CA ILE A 268 -4.68 1.46 -7.17
C ILE A 268 -5.93 0.55 -7.18
N GLU A 269 -6.15 -0.20 -8.27
CA GLU A 269 -7.25 -1.16 -8.37
C GLU A 269 -7.20 -2.20 -7.24
N GLY A 270 -6.00 -2.71 -6.93
CA GLY A 270 -5.79 -3.66 -5.84
C GLY A 270 -6.10 -3.12 -4.45
N ILE A 271 -5.72 -1.88 -4.14
CA ILE A 271 -5.99 -1.23 -2.84
C ILE A 271 -7.48 -1.04 -2.63
N LEU A 272 -8.18 -0.54 -3.65
CA LEU A 272 -9.61 -0.30 -3.56
C LEU A 272 -10.39 -1.62 -3.49
N HIS A 273 -9.98 -2.64 -4.24
CA HIS A 273 -10.55 -3.98 -4.12
C HIS A 273 -10.37 -4.54 -2.71
N ALA A 274 -9.16 -4.46 -2.14
CA ALA A 274 -8.88 -4.93 -0.78
C ALA A 274 -9.76 -4.22 0.27
N ALA A 275 -9.92 -2.90 0.15
CA ALA A 275 -10.80 -2.14 1.02
C ALA A 275 -12.28 -2.54 0.85
N ASN A 276 -12.74 -2.70 -0.40
CA ASN A 276 -14.12 -3.07 -0.73
C ASN A 276 -14.50 -4.46 -0.19
N VAL A 277 -13.59 -5.45 -0.27
CA VAL A 277 -13.82 -6.80 0.30
C VAL A 277 -13.64 -6.87 1.83
N GLY A 278 -13.41 -5.71 2.45
CA GLY A 278 -13.38 -5.51 3.90
C GLY A 278 -12.09 -5.99 4.56
N ALA A 279 -10.93 -5.80 3.92
CA ALA A 279 -9.64 -6.02 4.56
C ALA A 279 -9.50 -5.13 5.82
N ASP A 280 -8.91 -5.67 6.88
CA ASP A 280 -8.57 -4.89 8.09
C ASP A 280 -7.20 -4.24 7.96
N VAL A 281 -6.30 -4.90 7.22
CA VAL A 281 -4.92 -4.49 6.98
C VAL A 281 -4.58 -4.73 5.50
N ILE A 282 -3.91 -3.78 4.86
CA ILE A 282 -3.25 -3.95 3.56
C ILE A 282 -1.75 -3.92 3.79
N ASN A 283 -1.04 -4.94 3.30
CA ASN A 283 0.41 -4.94 3.22
C ASN A 283 0.85 -4.72 1.77
N MET A 284 1.67 -3.70 1.55
CA MET A 284 2.32 -3.39 0.27
C MET A 284 3.84 -3.51 0.42
N SER A 285 4.36 -4.72 0.18
CA SER A 285 5.79 -5.00 0.14
C SER A 285 6.38 -4.64 -1.24
N LEU A 286 6.05 -3.44 -1.69
CA LEU A 286 6.35 -2.93 -3.01
C LEU A 286 6.68 -1.45 -2.90
N GLY A 287 7.33 -0.93 -3.92
CA GLY A 287 7.64 0.48 -4.01
C GLY A 287 8.48 0.78 -5.22
N GLY A 288 8.70 2.06 -5.43
CA GLY A 288 9.25 2.58 -6.67
C GLY A 288 8.31 3.63 -7.26
N GLY A 289 8.80 4.36 -8.26
CA GLY A 289 8.09 5.49 -8.84
C GLY A 289 8.05 6.73 -7.95
N GLY A 290 7.28 7.73 -8.41
CA GLY A 290 7.14 9.03 -7.78
C GLY A 290 5.86 9.17 -6.96
N TYR A 291 5.63 10.38 -6.45
CA TYR A 291 4.33 10.74 -5.89
C TYR A 291 3.29 10.72 -7.02
N VAL A 292 2.16 10.04 -6.79
CA VAL A 292 1.01 9.98 -7.69
C VAL A 292 -0.23 10.27 -6.87
N GLN A 293 -0.97 11.34 -7.18
CA GLN A 293 -2.11 11.75 -6.36
C GLN A 293 -3.21 10.70 -6.36
N ALA A 294 -3.48 10.06 -7.51
CA ALA A 294 -4.48 8.98 -7.56
C ALA A 294 -4.13 7.80 -6.64
N PHE A 295 -2.83 7.55 -6.44
CA PHE A 295 -2.34 6.50 -5.55
C PHE A 295 -2.47 6.93 -4.08
N ASP A 296 -2.16 8.18 -3.75
CA ASP A 296 -2.45 8.73 -2.42
C ASP A 296 -3.95 8.64 -2.11
N ASN A 297 -4.82 9.11 -3.02
CA ASN A 297 -6.27 9.10 -2.82
C ASN A 297 -6.81 7.67 -2.62
N ALA A 298 -6.26 6.66 -3.31
CA ALA A 298 -6.62 5.27 -3.08
C ALA A 298 -6.23 4.81 -1.66
N CYS A 299 -5.05 5.21 -1.18
CA CYS A 299 -4.62 4.94 0.20
C CYS A 299 -5.54 5.65 1.21
N GLN A 300 -5.85 6.93 1.00
CA GLN A 300 -6.76 7.69 1.86
C GLN A 300 -8.17 7.08 1.89
N THR A 301 -8.68 6.66 0.73
CA THR A 301 -9.99 5.99 0.60
C THR A 301 -10.02 4.67 1.39
N ALA A 302 -8.98 3.85 1.28
CA ALA A 302 -8.91 2.62 2.06
C ALA A 302 -8.84 2.93 3.58
N MET A 303 -8.05 3.93 3.99
CA MET A 303 -7.96 4.32 5.40
C MET A 303 -9.26 4.92 5.95
N SER A 304 -10.02 5.66 5.14
CA SER A 304 -11.32 6.22 5.55
C SER A 304 -12.36 5.12 5.82
N LYS A 305 -12.27 3.98 5.12
CA LYS A 305 -13.02 2.74 5.41
C LYS A 305 -12.45 1.95 6.61
N GLY A 306 -11.41 2.47 7.26
CA GLY A 306 -10.80 1.89 8.46
C GLY A 306 -9.68 0.89 8.17
N VAL A 307 -9.19 0.77 6.93
CA VAL A 307 -8.12 -0.17 6.61
C VAL A 307 -6.77 0.37 7.09
N ILE A 308 -5.99 -0.44 7.81
CA ILE A 308 -4.62 -0.06 8.19
C ILE A 308 -3.68 -0.40 7.03
N ILE A 309 -2.87 0.56 6.58
CA ILE A 309 -1.95 0.35 5.47
C ILE A 309 -0.51 0.31 5.97
N VAL A 310 0.21 -0.73 5.58
CA VAL A 310 1.63 -0.95 5.91
C VAL A 310 2.42 -1.13 4.62
N ALA A 311 3.52 -0.41 4.47
CA ALA A 311 4.34 -0.47 3.26
C ALA A 311 5.84 -0.44 3.54
N ALA A 312 6.60 -1.06 2.64
CA ALA A 312 8.07 -1.12 2.68
C ALA A 312 8.71 0.25 2.35
N SER A 313 9.74 0.66 3.10
CA SER A 313 10.36 1.98 2.93
C SER A 313 11.25 2.12 1.69
N GLY A 314 11.68 1.01 1.07
CA GLY A 314 12.63 0.97 -0.06
C GLY A 314 14.02 0.42 0.31
N ASN A 315 14.78 -0.04 -0.69
CA ASN A 315 16.05 -0.76 -0.54
C ASN A 315 17.26 -0.07 -1.20
N GLU A 316 17.19 1.25 -1.41
CA GLU A 316 18.22 2.03 -2.13
C GLU A 316 19.30 2.63 -1.20
N SER A 317 19.23 2.38 0.11
CA SER A 317 20.01 3.06 1.15
C SER A 317 19.91 4.59 1.08
N ALA A 318 18.76 5.09 0.64
CA ALA A 318 18.54 6.50 0.40
C ALA A 318 17.92 7.17 1.63
N SER A 319 18.24 8.45 1.83
CA SER A 319 17.64 9.32 2.84
C SER A 319 16.27 9.84 2.40
N ARG A 320 15.43 8.95 1.86
CA ARG A 320 14.06 9.20 1.42
C ARG A 320 13.24 7.93 1.63
N ILE A 321 11.95 8.06 1.89
CA ILE A 321 11.02 6.92 1.94
C ILE A 321 10.36 6.79 0.56
N SER A 322 10.30 5.58 0.02
CA SER A 322 9.66 5.31 -1.26
C SER A 322 8.13 5.37 -1.14
N TYR A 323 7.44 5.70 -2.24
CA TYR A 323 5.98 5.53 -2.30
C TYR A 323 5.64 4.04 -2.53
N PRO A 324 4.55 3.53 -1.93
CA PRO A 324 3.52 4.25 -1.16
C PRO A 324 3.84 4.50 0.33
N ALA A 325 4.94 3.99 0.87
CA ALA A 325 5.25 4.15 2.30
C ALA A 325 5.38 5.63 2.74
N ALA A 326 5.73 6.54 1.82
CA ALA A 326 5.82 7.96 2.10
C ALA A 326 4.47 8.71 2.12
N TYR A 327 3.35 8.11 1.70
CA TYR A 327 2.03 8.76 1.79
C TYR A 327 1.61 8.97 3.25
N ASP A 328 0.86 10.04 3.53
CA ASP A 328 0.39 10.28 4.89
C ASP A 328 -0.59 9.18 5.32
N GLY A 329 -0.58 8.86 6.61
CA GLY A 329 -1.37 7.76 7.20
C GLY A 329 -0.77 6.37 6.99
N VAL A 330 0.00 6.12 5.92
CA VAL A 330 0.67 4.83 5.67
C VAL A 330 1.77 4.60 6.72
N ILE A 331 1.89 3.36 7.19
CA ILE A 331 2.93 2.94 8.12
C ILE A 331 4.18 2.53 7.32
N ALA A 332 5.19 3.39 7.31
CA ALA A 332 6.45 3.15 6.61
C ALA A 332 7.40 2.23 7.40
N VAL A 333 7.77 1.09 6.83
CA VAL A 333 8.55 0.07 7.53
C VAL A 333 9.95 -0.11 6.93
N GLY A 334 10.96 0.15 7.75
CA GLY A 334 12.37 -0.12 7.44
C GLY A 334 12.84 -1.48 7.95
N ALA A 335 14.01 -1.93 7.49
CA ALA A 335 14.55 -3.26 7.78
C ALA A 335 15.71 -3.22 8.78
N VAL A 336 15.70 -4.13 9.75
CA VAL A 336 16.85 -4.44 10.62
C VAL A 336 17.32 -5.88 10.44
N ASP A 337 18.60 -6.10 10.73
CA ASP A 337 19.19 -7.42 10.85
C ASP A 337 18.95 -8.06 12.23
N SER A 338 19.46 -9.28 12.43
CA SER A 338 19.32 -10.03 13.69
C SER A 338 20.00 -9.41 14.91
N TYR A 339 20.83 -8.38 14.72
CA TYR A 339 21.44 -7.59 15.78
C TYR A 339 20.68 -6.28 16.05
N GLY A 340 19.54 -6.06 15.38
CA GLY A 340 18.75 -4.83 15.49
C GLY A 340 19.39 -3.64 14.78
N ARG A 341 20.38 -3.86 13.91
CA ARG A 341 21.04 -2.79 13.14
C ARG A 341 20.26 -2.55 11.86
N ARG A 342 20.10 -1.29 11.46
CA ARG A 342 19.50 -0.93 10.17
C ARG A 342 20.23 -1.70 9.05
N ALA A 343 19.48 -2.40 8.22
CA ALA A 343 20.03 -3.10 7.07
C ALA A 343 20.70 -2.09 6.13
N SER A 344 21.84 -2.46 5.52
CA SER A 344 22.60 -1.54 4.67
C SER A 344 21.80 -0.99 3.49
N PHE A 345 20.83 -1.76 2.98
CA PHE A 345 19.94 -1.35 1.91
C PHE A 345 18.74 -0.52 2.38
N SER A 346 18.33 -0.58 3.65
CA SER A 346 17.05 0.01 4.09
C SER A 346 17.06 1.52 3.91
N ASN A 347 16.09 2.06 3.18
CA ASN A 347 15.83 3.50 3.17
C ASN A 347 15.54 4.04 4.57
N TYR A 348 15.81 5.33 4.77
CA TYR A 348 15.70 6.02 6.04
C TYR A 348 15.34 7.50 5.84
N GLY A 349 15.04 8.19 6.93
CA GLY A 349 14.76 9.62 6.93
C GLY A 349 13.39 9.97 7.49
N THR A 350 13.00 11.23 7.28
CA THR A 350 11.70 11.76 7.73
C THR A 350 10.55 10.97 7.10
N GLY A 351 9.57 10.59 7.92
CA GLY A 351 8.42 9.79 7.49
C GLY A 351 8.52 8.30 7.86
N LEU A 352 9.71 7.80 8.20
CA LEU A 352 9.88 6.42 8.68
C LEU A 352 9.13 6.19 10.00
N ASP A 353 8.23 5.21 10.03
CA ASP A 353 7.45 4.87 11.22
C ASP A 353 8.22 3.96 12.16
N VAL A 354 8.56 2.76 11.72
CA VAL A 354 9.17 1.72 12.56
C VAL A 354 10.08 0.81 11.74
N MET A 355 10.91 0.07 12.44
CA MET A 355 11.73 -0.99 11.87
C MET A 355 11.17 -2.36 12.20
N ALA A 356 11.43 -3.33 11.35
CA ALA A 356 11.15 -4.74 11.63
C ALA A 356 12.23 -5.66 11.02
N PRO A 357 12.27 -6.95 11.40
CA PRO A 357 13.16 -7.94 10.81
C PRO A 357 13.05 -7.97 9.29
N GLY A 358 14.13 -7.68 8.57
CA GLY A 358 14.13 -7.62 7.11
C GLY A 358 15.40 -8.17 6.44
N VAL A 359 16.31 -8.78 7.20
CA VAL A 359 17.52 -9.44 6.65
C VAL A 359 17.46 -10.92 7.00
N ASN A 360 17.62 -11.79 5.99
CA ASN A 360 17.54 -13.24 6.14
C ASN A 360 16.26 -13.68 6.87
N VAL A 361 15.12 -13.19 6.37
CA VAL A 361 13.79 -13.55 6.88
C VAL A 361 13.37 -14.86 6.23
N TYR A 362 13.05 -15.86 7.06
CA TYR A 362 12.68 -17.19 6.60
C TYR A 362 11.16 -17.34 6.51
N SER A 363 10.65 -17.65 5.31
CA SER A 363 9.21 -17.80 5.06
C SER A 363 8.91 -18.76 3.90
N THR A 364 7.64 -18.90 3.56
CA THR A 364 7.10 -19.74 2.49
C THR A 364 7.43 -19.22 1.10
N VAL A 365 7.69 -20.10 0.13
CA VAL A 365 7.75 -19.75 -1.30
C VAL A 365 7.01 -20.83 -2.12
N PRO A 366 6.61 -20.57 -3.38
CA PRO A 366 5.75 -21.47 -4.13
C PRO A 366 6.28 -22.90 -4.24
N GLY A 367 5.34 -23.85 -4.26
CA GLY A 367 5.64 -25.28 -4.41
C GLY A 367 5.97 -25.98 -3.09
N ASN A 368 5.36 -25.56 -1.97
CA ASN A 368 5.62 -26.09 -0.62
C ASN A 368 7.07 -25.93 -0.14
N ARG A 369 7.76 -24.90 -0.63
CA ARG A 369 9.16 -24.61 -0.31
C ARG A 369 9.25 -23.44 0.65
N TYR A 370 10.45 -23.19 1.14
CA TYR A 370 10.74 -22.14 2.11
C TYR A 370 12.11 -21.55 1.81
N GLN A 371 12.28 -20.25 2.04
CA GLN A 371 13.49 -19.54 1.63
C GLN A 371 13.78 -18.33 2.51
N TYR A 372 15.06 -17.94 2.54
CA TYR A 372 15.52 -16.68 3.11
C TYR A 372 15.45 -15.55 2.07
N MET A 373 14.80 -14.45 2.43
CA MET A 373 14.80 -13.22 1.63
C MET A 373 15.17 -12.04 2.50
N SER A 374 15.78 -11.03 1.87
CA SER A 374 16.13 -9.77 2.52
C SER A 374 15.51 -8.60 1.78
N GLY A 375 14.98 -7.65 2.53
CA GLY A 375 14.35 -6.44 2.00
C GLY A 375 13.46 -5.77 3.03
N THR A 376 13.17 -4.49 2.82
CA THR A 376 12.08 -3.81 3.54
C THR A 376 10.73 -4.46 3.26
N SER A 377 10.59 -5.15 2.11
CA SER A 377 9.49 -6.06 1.80
C SER A 377 9.30 -7.22 2.77
N MET A 378 10.35 -7.67 3.46
CA MET A 378 10.26 -8.71 4.50
C MET A 378 10.02 -8.11 5.88
N ALA A 379 10.35 -6.83 6.08
CA ALA A 379 10.04 -6.10 7.31
C ALA A 379 8.58 -5.67 7.38
N SER A 380 8.02 -5.14 6.30
CA SER A 380 6.60 -4.73 6.19
C SER A 380 5.60 -5.79 6.70
N PRO A 381 5.65 -7.07 6.28
CA PRO A 381 4.70 -8.09 6.70
C PRO A 381 4.76 -8.43 8.19
N HIS A 382 5.90 -8.20 8.86
CA HIS A 382 5.96 -8.33 10.31
C HIS A 382 5.05 -7.29 10.99
N VAL A 383 5.09 -6.04 10.53
CA VAL A 383 4.27 -4.94 11.06
C VAL A 383 2.80 -5.12 10.67
N ALA A 384 2.51 -5.59 9.45
CA ALA A 384 1.15 -5.93 9.04
C ALA A 384 0.54 -7.05 9.90
N GLY A 385 1.32 -8.08 10.22
CA GLY A 385 0.91 -9.12 11.17
C GLY A 385 0.67 -8.57 12.58
N VAL A 386 1.50 -7.65 13.07
CA VAL A 386 1.27 -6.96 14.36
C VAL A 386 -0.02 -6.15 14.34
N ALA A 387 -0.28 -5.39 13.27
CA ALA A 387 -1.54 -4.66 13.09
C ALA A 387 -2.75 -5.60 13.08
N GLY A 388 -2.63 -6.79 12.47
CA GLY A 388 -3.67 -7.82 12.50
C GLY A 388 -3.88 -8.44 13.89
N LEU A 389 -2.83 -8.65 14.68
CA LEU A 389 -2.96 -9.04 16.10
C LEU A 389 -3.65 -7.94 16.92
N MET A 390 -3.33 -6.66 16.68
CA MET A 390 -3.98 -5.53 17.34
C MET A 390 -5.48 -5.46 17.00
N ARG A 391 -5.85 -5.67 15.73
CA ARG A 391 -7.26 -5.81 15.28
C ARG A 391 -7.96 -7.03 15.90
N SER A 392 -7.22 -8.11 16.15
CA SER A 392 -7.75 -9.30 16.82
C SER A 392 -8.06 -9.03 18.29
N ALA A 393 -7.24 -8.21 18.96
CA ALA A 393 -7.47 -7.77 20.34
C ALA A 393 -8.55 -6.69 20.44
N ASN A 394 -8.65 -5.80 19.44
CA ASN A 394 -9.64 -4.73 19.38
C ASN A 394 -10.11 -4.50 17.93
N ARG A 395 -11.27 -5.08 17.60
CA ARG A 395 -11.83 -5.04 16.24
C ARG A 395 -12.12 -3.61 15.77
N TYR A 396 -12.40 -2.68 16.68
CA TYR A 396 -12.78 -1.29 16.37
C TYR A 396 -11.61 -0.30 16.45
N LEU A 397 -10.37 -0.78 16.53
CA LEU A 397 -9.21 0.09 16.59
C LEU A 397 -9.11 0.99 15.34
N SER A 398 -9.17 2.31 15.49
CA SER A 398 -9.02 3.23 14.34
C SER A 398 -7.61 3.18 13.74
N VAL A 399 -7.47 3.48 12.45
CA VAL A 399 -6.17 3.56 11.73
C VAL A 399 -5.14 4.44 12.47
N ASN A 400 -5.54 5.66 12.85
CA ASN A 400 -4.67 6.60 13.57
C ASN A 400 -4.19 6.06 14.91
N ASN A 401 -5.08 5.44 15.70
CA ASN A 401 -4.69 4.80 16.96
C ASN A 401 -3.77 3.61 16.74
N ALA A 402 -3.99 2.80 15.70
CA ALA A 402 -3.10 1.67 15.37
C ALA A 402 -1.68 2.16 15.07
N ARG A 403 -1.53 3.14 14.16
CA ARG A 403 -0.24 3.77 13.84
C ARG A 403 0.42 4.41 15.07
N SER A 404 -0.35 5.16 15.86
CA SER A 404 0.15 5.79 17.09
C SER A 404 0.63 4.79 18.13
N ILE A 405 -0.11 3.69 18.33
CA ILE A 405 0.28 2.61 19.24
C ILE A 405 1.58 1.98 18.76
N ILE A 406 1.64 1.53 17.50
CA ILE A 406 2.83 0.91 16.89
C ILE A 406 4.07 1.78 17.11
N ARG A 407 3.96 3.10 16.83
CA ARG A 407 5.03 4.08 17.06
C ARG A 407 5.44 4.17 18.54
N ARG A 408 4.51 4.45 19.45
CA ARG A 408 4.89 4.74 20.86
C ARG A 408 5.34 3.50 21.64
N THR A 409 4.95 2.30 21.20
CA THR A 409 5.35 1.05 21.85
C THR A 409 6.60 0.43 21.23
N ALA A 410 7.11 1.00 20.14
CA ALA A 410 8.33 0.53 19.51
C ALA A 410 9.52 0.56 20.48
N GLN A 411 10.40 -0.44 20.33
CA GLN A 411 11.64 -0.56 21.08
C GLN A 411 12.67 0.39 20.49
N TYR A 412 13.16 1.33 21.30
CA TYR A 412 14.21 2.26 20.88
C TYR A 412 15.42 1.51 20.29
N ALA A 413 15.83 1.89 19.08
CA ALA A 413 16.90 1.22 18.32
C ALA A 413 18.01 2.16 17.84
N GLY A 414 17.91 3.46 18.15
CA GLY A 414 18.90 4.46 17.75
C GLY A 414 18.25 5.78 17.36
N ASP A 415 19.00 6.59 16.62
CA ASP A 415 18.54 7.86 16.07
C ASP A 415 17.28 7.66 15.22
N SER A 416 16.23 8.42 15.52
CA SER A 416 14.94 8.34 14.84
C SER A 416 15.02 8.62 13.35
N TYR A 417 16.03 9.35 12.89
CA TYR A 417 16.27 9.56 11.47
C TYR A 417 16.59 8.25 10.72
N TYR A 418 17.22 7.28 11.40
CA TYR A 418 17.58 5.99 10.81
C TYR A 418 16.66 4.83 11.20
N TYR A 419 15.97 4.95 12.34
CA TYR A 419 15.18 3.86 12.93
C TYR A 419 13.70 4.22 13.13
N GLY A 420 13.26 5.41 12.70
CA GLY A 420 11.90 5.89 12.98
C GLY A 420 11.64 5.96 14.48
N TYR A 421 10.55 5.37 14.95
CA TYR A 421 10.26 5.25 16.38
C TYR A 421 10.95 4.05 17.05
N GLY A 422 11.66 3.22 16.28
CA GLY A 422 12.37 2.04 16.75
C GLY A 422 11.85 0.74 16.13
N ILE A 423 12.24 -0.40 16.71
CA ILE A 423 11.81 -1.73 16.24
C ILE A 423 10.42 -2.06 16.81
N VAL A 424 9.48 -2.47 15.96
CA VAL A 424 8.11 -2.80 16.38
C VAL A 424 8.09 -3.80 17.55
N ASN A 425 7.18 -3.59 18.51
CA ASN A 425 6.98 -4.47 19.66
C ASN A 425 5.54 -4.99 19.65
N ALA A 426 5.35 -6.21 19.15
CA ALA A 426 4.05 -6.86 19.04
C ALA A 426 3.34 -6.94 20.39
N TYR A 427 4.04 -7.29 21.46
CA TYR A 427 3.43 -7.48 22.78
C TYR A 427 2.88 -6.18 23.34
N GLU A 428 3.71 -5.13 23.41
CA GLU A 428 3.27 -3.84 23.94
C GLU A 428 2.21 -3.18 23.04
N ALA A 429 2.31 -3.35 21.72
CA ALA A 429 1.31 -2.85 20.78
C ALA A 429 -0.06 -3.53 20.95
N VAL A 430 -0.08 -4.87 21.03
CA VAL A 430 -1.31 -5.65 21.24
C VAL A 430 -1.90 -5.40 22.62
N LYS A 431 -1.07 -5.31 23.66
CA LYS A 431 -1.49 -4.95 25.02
C LYS A 431 -2.15 -3.57 25.06
N ALA A 432 -1.52 -2.57 24.44
CA ALA A 432 -2.06 -1.23 24.35
C ALA A 432 -3.37 -1.18 23.53
N ALA A 433 -3.48 -1.95 22.46
CA ALA A 433 -4.71 -2.06 21.66
C ALA A 433 -5.87 -2.70 22.44
N ALA A 434 -5.55 -3.68 23.31
CA ALA A 434 -6.50 -4.35 24.19
C ALA A 434 -6.93 -3.51 25.42
N GLY A 435 -6.23 -2.42 25.72
CA GLY A 435 -6.47 -1.60 26.91
C GLY A 435 -5.99 -2.24 28.22
N LEU A 436 -4.92 -3.05 28.16
CA LEU A 436 -4.36 -3.82 29.28
C LEU A 436 -3.10 -3.21 29.91
#